data_AF-M9R846-F1
#
_entry.id   AF-M9R846-F1
#
_cell.length_a   1.000
_cell.length_b   1.000
_cell.length_c   1.000
_cell.angle_alpha   90.00
_cell.angle_beta   90.00
_cell.angle_gamma   90.00
#
_symmetry.space_group_name_H-M   'P 1'
#
loop_
_entity.id
_entity.type
_entity.pdbx_description
1 polymer ?
#
loop_
_entity_poly.entity_id
_entity_poly.type
_entity_poly.pdbx_seq_one_letter_code
_entity_poly.pdbx_strand_id
1 'polypeptide(L)'
;MSEFPQLEMRITTALERIKTGLDGLSVPPPLITSQPDSDGVDAGALAAQVAELGAKLDEEQTANAQLEERVKLLKDRQDGKLAKLESNVDAGRARSARMDRELQRLRQMNAELRDINVQLREAVSDGVSEPHLVNKAMLAELEALRATRAADAAEMDAILQELTPIIEREAADATN
;
A
#
# COMPACT_ATOMS: atom_id res chain seq x y z
N MET A 1 -38.42 -15.75 47.52
CA MET A 1 -39.71 -15.12 47.14
C MET A 1 -39.68 -13.63 47.49
N SER A 2 -38.81 -12.85 46.85
CA SER A 2 -38.59 -11.42 47.15
C SER A 2 -38.33 -10.57 45.90
N GLU A 3 -38.55 -11.13 44.71
CA GLU A 3 -38.38 -10.46 43.41
C GLU A 3 -39.52 -9.50 43.10
N PHE A 4 -40.74 -9.85 43.54
CA PHE A 4 -41.95 -9.08 43.22
C PHE A 4 -41.96 -7.66 43.83
N PRO A 5 -41.64 -7.46 45.13
CA PRO A 5 -41.61 -6.12 45.72
C PRO A 5 -40.48 -5.24 45.15
N GLN A 6 -39.37 -5.86 44.72
CA GLN A 6 -38.25 -5.13 44.11
C GLN A 6 -38.60 -4.68 42.68
N LEU A 7 -39.33 -5.50 41.93
CA LEU A 7 -39.87 -5.11 40.62
C LEU A 7 -40.91 -4.00 40.75
N GLU A 8 -41.80 -4.06 41.74
CA GLU A 8 -42.77 -2.99 42.02
C GLU A 8 -42.07 -1.66 42.34
N MET A 9 -41.07 -1.66 43.21
CA MET A 9 -40.29 -0.46 43.55
C MET A 9 -39.52 0.11 42.35
N ARG A 10 -39.05 -0.74 41.42
CA ARG A 10 -38.39 -0.30 40.18
C ARG A 10 -39.38 0.26 39.16
N ILE A 11 -40.58 -0.32 39.09
CA ILE A 11 -41.63 0.17 38.19
C ILE A 11 -42.15 1.52 38.67
N THR A 12 -42.38 1.71 39.97
CA THR A 12 -42.83 3.00 40.52
C THR A 12 -41.81 4.11 40.29
N THR A 13 -40.53 3.84 40.52
CA THR A 13 -39.46 4.81 40.23
C THR A 13 -39.32 5.10 38.73
N ALA A 14 -39.48 4.11 37.86
CA ALA A 14 -39.49 4.33 36.41
C ALA A 14 -40.68 5.20 35.97
N LEU A 15 -41.87 4.96 36.53
CA LEU A 15 -43.07 5.74 36.24
C LEU A 15 -42.97 7.18 36.77
N GLU A 16 -42.41 7.40 37.96
CA GLU A 16 -42.14 8.76 38.47
C GLU A 16 -41.15 9.50 37.57
N ARG A 17 -40.10 8.82 37.09
CA ARG A 17 -39.13 9.42 36.17
C ARG A 17 -39.73 9.77 34.80
N ILE A 18 -40.66 8.95 34.29
CA ILE A 18 -41.40 9.26 33.07
C ILE A 18 -42.36 10.43 33.33
N LYS A 19 -43.03 10.47 34.50
CA LYS A 19 -43.92 11.57 34.86
C LYS A 19 -43.16 12.89 34.96
N THR A 20 -42.00 12.93 35.62
CA THR A 20 -41.16 14.14 35.68
C THR A 20 -40.58 14.50 34.31
N GLY A 21 -40.23 13.50 33.49
CA GLY A 21 -39.84 13.72 32.09
C GLY A 21 -40.98 14.32 31.26
N LEU A 22 -42.21 13.85 31.45
CA LEU A 22 -43.40 14.33 30.76
C LEU A 22 -43.82 15.72 31.24
N ASP A 23 -43.68 16.00 32.54
CA ASP A 23 -43.89 17.33 33.13
C ASP A 23 -42.85 18.33 32.59
N GLY A 24 -41.62 17.88 32.31
CA GLY A 24 -40.58 18.67 31.64
C GLY A 24 -40.83 18.91 30.15
N LEU A 25 -41.54 18.02 29.47
CA LEU A 25 -42.05 18.25 28.10
C LEU A 25 -43.35 19.05 28.09
N SER A 26 -44.14 18.98 29.17
CA SER A 26 -45.31 19.81 29.46
C SER A 26 -44.85 21.16 30.02
N VAL A 27 -43.96 21.85 29.30
CA VAL A 27 -43.84 23.29 29.45
C VAL A 27 -45.21 23.87 29.07
N PRO A 28 -45.91 24.56 30.00
CA PRO A 28 -47.13 25.26 29.65
C PRO A 28 -46.80 26.21 28.50
N PRO A 29 -47.60 26.29 27.42
CA PRO A 29 -47.41 27.36 26.45
C PRO A 29 -47.45 28.68 27.23
N PRO A 30 -46.53 29.62 26.96
CA PRO A 30 -46.59 30.91 27.62
C PRO A 30 -48.00 31.47 27.41
N LEU A 31 -48.64 31.88 28.50
CA LEU A 31 -49.92 32.58 28.47
C LEU A 31 -49.73 33.82 27.59
N ILE A 32 -50.17 33.74 26.34
CA ILE A 32 -50.30 34.89 25.45
C ILE A 32 -51.49 35.68 25.98
N THR A 33 -51.21 36.61 26.90
CA THR A 33 -52.07 37.77 27.09
C THR A 33 -51.90 38.62 25.84
N SER A 34 -52.91 38.61 24.97
CA SER A 34 -52.94 39.35 23.72
C SER A 34 -53.03 40.86 23.98
N GLN A 35 -51.86 41.50 24.10
CA GLN A 35 -51.59 42.76 23.42
C GLN A 35 -50.91 42.41 22.09
N PRO A 36 -51.33 42.96 20.94
CA PRO A 36 -50.53 42.90 19.74
C PRO A 36 -49.41 43.93 19.88
N ASP A 37 -48.46 43.66 20.77
CA ASP A 37 -47.17 44.30 20.68
C ASP A 37 -46.47 43.59 19.52
N SER A 38 -46.47 44.26 18.37
CA SER A 38 -45.63 43.95 17.24
C SER A 38 -44.16 44.14 17.63
N ASP A 39 -43.65 43.31 18.54
CA ASP A 39 -42.21 43.11 18.70
C ASP A 39 -41.81 42.12 17.61
N GLY A 40 -41.56 42.73 16.45
CA GLY A 40 -41.22 42.06 15.22
C GLY A 40 -40.12 41.04 15.47
N VAL A 41 -40.40 39.80 15.07
CA VAL A 41 -39.37 39.06 14.35
C VAL A 41 -38.92 40.03 13.27
N ASP A 42 -37.79 40.69 13.48
CA ASP A 42 -37.24 41.60 12.49
C ASP A 42 -36.92 40.72 11.28
N ALA A 43 -37.87 40.68 10.35
CA ALA A 43 -37.76 39.89 9.14
C ALA A 43 -36.52 40.31 8.35
N GLY A 44 -36.06 41.55 8.54
CA GLY A 44 -34.77 42.03 8.06
C GLY A 44 -33.59 41.35 8.75
N ALA A 45 -33.61 41.21 10.08
CA ALA A 45 -32.57 40.50 10.83
C ALA A 45 -32.52 39.00 10.53
N LEU A 46 -33.67 38.33 10.38
CA LEU A 46 -33.72 36.93 9.95
C LEU A 46 -33.23 36.77 8.50
N ALA A 47 -33.64 37.65 7.59
CA ALA A 47 -33.17 37.62 6.21
C ALA A 47 -31.65 37.86 6.11
N ALA A 48 -31.10 38.75 6.95
CA ALA A 48 -29.66 38.98 7.03
C ALA A 48 -28.91 37.75 7.55
N GLN A 49 -29.41 37.07 8.59
CA GLN A 49 -28.80 35.83 9.09
C GLN A 49 -28.86 34.69 8.06
N VAL A 50 -29.98 34.54 7.34
CA VAL A 50 -30.10 33.53 6.27
C VAL A 50 -29.12 33.83 5.14
N ALA A 51 -28.94 35.10 4.76
CA ALA A 51 -27.95 35.49 3.76
C ALA A 51 -26.51 35.22 4.23
N GLU A 52 -26.18 35.52 5.49
CA GLU A 52 -24.85 35.23 6.06
C GLU A 52 -24.57 33.72 6.14
N LEU A 53 -25.53 32.93 6.59
CA LEU A 53 -25.41 31.47 6.64
C LEU A 53 -25.32 30.86 5.24
N GLY A 54 -26.05 31.40 4.26
CA GLY A 54 -25.94 31.01 2.86
C GLY A 54 -24.54 31.27 2.31
N ALA A 55 -23.98 32.46 2.55
CA ALA A 55 -22.62 32.79 2.13
C ALA A 55 -21.56 31.88 2.76
N LYS A 56 -21.68 31.55 4.05
CA LYS A 56 -20.78 30.59 4.73
C LYS A 56 -20.93 29.18 4.18
N LEU A 57 -22.15 28.76 3.86
CA LEU A 57 -22.39 27.44 3.27
C LEU A 57 -21.77 27.35 1.88
N ASP A 58 -21.91 28.40 1.06
CA ASP A 58 -21.28 28.46 -0.26
C ASP A 58 -19.75 28.43 -0.15
N GLU A 59 -19.17 29.19 0.77
CA GLU A 59 -17.72 29.18 1.05
C GLU A 59 -17.23 27.78 1.45
N GLU A 60 -17.89 27.13 2.41
CA GLU A 60 -17.56 25.77 2.84
C GLU A 60 -17.74 24.74 1.72
N GLN A 61 -18.77 24.88 0.87
CA GLN A 61 -18.95 24.00 -0.29
C GLN A 61 -17.81 24.16 -1.29
N THR A 62 -17.36 25.39 -1.57
CA THR A 62 -16.20 25.61 -2.46
C THR A 62 -14.91 25.05 -1.86
N ALA A 63 -14.69 25.22 -0.56
CA ALA A 63 -13.53 24.67 0.14
C ALA A 63 -13.54 23.14 0.11
N ASN A 64 -14.70 22.53 0.34
CA ASN A 64 -14.86 21.07 0.29
C ASN A 64 -14.61 20.52 -1.12
N ALA A 65 -15.15 21.15 -2.17
CA ALA A 65 -14.89 20.76 -3.56
C ALA A 65 -13.38 20.81 -3.91
N GLN A 66 -12.67 21.83 -3.46
CA GLN A 66 -11.21 21.92 -3.63
C GLN A 66 -10.45 20.83 -2.86
N LEU A 67 -10.90 20.50 -1.65
CA LEU A 67 -10.29 19.43 -0.85
C LEU A 67 -10.55 18.06 -1.48
N GLU A 68 -11.74 17.79 -2.00
CA GLU A 68 -12.06 16.56 -2.72
C GLU A 68 -11.18 16.39 -3.97
N GLU A 69 -10.98 17.46 -4.74
CA GLU A 69 -10.07 17.44 -5.89
C GLU A 69 -8.62 17.15 -5.46
N ARG A 70 -8.13 17.82 -4.41
CA ARG A 70 -6.79 17.58 -3.87
C ARG A 70 -6.62 16.15 -3.36
N VAL A 71 -7.63 15.60 -2.67
CA VAL A 71 -7.63 14.22 -2.19
C VAL A 71 -7.60 13.25 -3.37
N LYS A 72 -8.38 13.51 -4.42
CA LYS A 72 -8.38 12.69 -5.64
C LYS A 72 -7.00 12.69 -6.30
N LEU A 73 -6.41 13.87 -6.53
CA LEU A 73 -5.08 13.99 -7.13
C LEU A 73 -3.98 13.35 -6.27
N LEU A 74 -4.10 13.43 -4.95
CA LEU A 74 -3.17 12.80 -4.02
C LEU A 74 -3.32 11.28 -4.03
N LYS A 75 -4.55 10.75 -4.11
CA LYS A 75 -4.81 9.31 -4.29
C LYS A 75 -4.24 8.81 -5.62
N ASP A 76 -4.54 9.46 -6.73
CA ASP A 76 -4.02 9.07 -8.05
C ASP A 76 -2.47 9.03 -8.05
N ARG A 77 -1.83 10.00 -7.39
CA ARG A 77 -0.37 10.04 -7.22
C ARG A 77 0.13 8.90 -6.32
N GLN A 78 -0.57 8.60 -5.23
CA GLN A 78 -0.20 7.50 -4.33
C GLN A 78 -0.35 6.15 -5.00
N ASP A 79 -1.46 5.91 -5.69
CA ASP A 79 -1.74 4.68 -6.42
C ASP A 79 -0.69 4.46 -7.52
N GLY A 80 -0.31 5.52 -8.25
CA GLY A 80 0.79 5.45 -9.21
C GLY A 80 2.15 5.11 -8.58
N LYS A 81 2.45 5.66 -7.40
CA LYS A 81 3.68 5.32 -6.65
C LYS A 81 3.66 3.89 -6.12
N LEU A 82 2.51 3.44 -5.60
CA LEU A 82 2.33 2.07 -5.10
C LEU A 82 2.50 1.07 -6.23
N ALA A 83 1.84 1.28 -7.38
CA ALA A 83 1.99 0.42 -8.56
C ALA A 83 3.45 0.35 -9.03
N LYS A 84 4.18 1.47 -9.00
CA LYS A 84 5.61 1.49 -9.33
C LYS A 84 6.46 0.71 -8.30
N LEU A 85 6.17 0.86 -7.01
CA LEU A 85 6.86 0.12 -5.96
C LEU A 85 6.60 -1.39 -6.04
N GLU A 86 5.35 -1.79 -6.26
CA GLU A 86 4.95 -3.19 -6.44
C GLU A 86 5.67 -3.80 -7.65
N SER A 87 5.66 -3.11 -8.80
CA SER A 87 6.39 -3.52 -9.99
C SER A 87 7.90 -3.69 -9.73
N ASN A 88 8.51 -2.75 -9.01
CA ASN A 88 9.92 -2.84 -8.65
C ASN A 88 10.22 -4.01 -7.71
N VAL A 89 9.34 -4.30 -6.75
CA VAL A 89 9.46 -5.45 -5.83
C VAL A 89 9.35 -6.75 -6.60
N ASP A 90 8.39 -6.88 -7.51
CA ASP A 90 8.21 -8.08 -8.32
C ASP A 90 9.37 -8.30 -9.29
N ALA A 91 9.86 -7.24 -9.94
CA ALA A 91 11.07 -7.28 -10.74
C ALA A 91 12.30 -7.70 -9.91
N GLY A 92 12.44 -7.16 -8.69
CA GLY A 92 13.49 -7.53 -7.76
C GLY A 92 13.44 -9.01 -7.38
N ARG A 93 12.25 -9.52 -7.01
CA ARG A 93 12.03 -10.94 -6.70
C ARG A 93 12.37 -11.85 -7.88
N ALA A 94 11.98 -11.46 -9.09
CA ALA A 94 12.29 -12.20 -10.30
C ALA A 94 13.81 -12.27 -10.56
N ARG A 95 14.53 -11.15 -10.38
CA ARG A 95 16.00 -11.10 -10.49
C ARG A 95 16.67 -11.98 -9.45
N SER A 96 16.27 -11.91 -8.18
CA SER A 96 16.81 -12.78 -7.12
C SER A 96 16.58 -14.27 -7.42
N ALA A 97 15.37 -14.64 -7.83
CA ALA A 97 15.07 -16.03 -8.18
C ALA A 97 15.88 -16.54 -9.39
N ARG A 98 16.21 -15.67 -10.35
CA ARG A 98 17.09 -16.00 -11.48
C ARG A 98 18.53 -16.22 -11.01
N MET A 99 19.05 -15.32 -10.19
CA MET A 99 20.40 -15.40 -9.61
C MET A 99 20.57 -16.67 -8.77
N ASP A 100 19.57 -17.03 -7.95
CA ASP A 100 19.60 -18.26 -7.14
C ASP A 100 19.71 -19.52 -8.00
N ARG A 101 18.95 -19.59 -9.10
CA ARG A 101 19.03 -20.72 -10.05
C ARG A 101 20.40 -20.79 -10.72
N GLU A 102 20.97 -19.65 -11.10
CA GLU A 102 22.30 -19.57 -11.71
C GLU A 102 23.40 -20.01 -10.73
N LEU A 103 23.33 -19.57 -9.48
CA LEU A 103 24.24 -20.01 -8.42
C LEU A 103 24.13 -21.52 -8.15
N GLN A 104 22.91 -22.07 -8.13
CA GLN A 104 22.70 -23.51 -7.99
C GLN A 104 23.29 -24.28 -9.19
N ARG A 105 23.06 -23.82 -10.41
CA ARG A 105 23.65 -24.41 -11.62
C ARG A 105 25.17 -24.37 -11.56
N LEU A 106 25.76 -23.22 -11.23
CA LEU A 106 27.21 -23.06 -11.13
C LEU A 106 27.82 -23.98 -10.05
N ARG A 107 27.15 -24.16 -8.91
CA ARG A 107 27.57 -25.12 -7.87
C ARG A 107 27.54 -26.56 -8.39
N GLN A 108 26.47 -26.96 -9.06
CA GLN A 108 26.34 -28.30 -9.66
C GLN A 108 27.45 -28.56 -10.68
N MET A 109 27.65 -27.64 -11.60
CA MET A 109 28.70 -27.71 -12.62
C MET A 109 30.11 -27.82 -12.02
N ASN A 110 30.38 -27.04 -10.96
CA ASN A 110 31.66 -27.11 -10.26
C ASN A 110 31.84 -28.43 -9.49
N ALA A 111 30.77 -29.05 -9.02
CA ALA A 111 30.84 -30.38 -8.41
C ALA A 111 31.17 -31.45 -9.47
N GLU A 112 30.49 -31.40 -10.62
CA GLU A 112 30.75 -32.30 -11.75
C GLU A 112 32.17 -32.16 -12.30
N LEU A 113 32.67 -30.94 -12.46
CA LEU A 113 34.06 -30.70 -12.89
C LEU A 113 35.08 -31.28 -11.92
N ARG A 114 34.83 -31.20 -10.61
CA ARG A 114 35.71 -31.80 -9.59
C ARG A 114 35.70 -33.32 -9.68
N ASP A 115 34.53 -33.93 -9.84
CA ASP A 115 34.38 -35.38 -10.01
C ASP A 115 35.11 -35.89 -11.27
N ILE A 116 34.93 -35.20 -12.39
CA ILE A 116 35.63 -35.53 -13.65
C ILE A 116 37.16 -35.38 -13.50
N ASN A 117 37.63 -34.35 -12.78
CA ASN A 117 39.06 -34.18 -12.51
C ASN A 117 39.63 -35.31 -11.65
N VAL A 118 38.86 -35.83 -10.68
CA VAL A 118 39.26 -36.99 -9.88
C VAL A 118 39.37 -38.22 -10.78
N GLN A 119 38.34 -38.52 -11.59
CA GLN A 119 38.33 -39.65 -12.52
C GLN A 119 39.49 -39.59 -13.54
N LEU A 120 39.79 -38.40 -14.07
CA LEU A 120 40.93 -38.20 -14.96
C LEU A 120 42.28 -38.46 -14.27
N ARG A 121 42.44 -38.04 -13.01
CA ARG A 121 43.67 -38.28 -12.25
C ARG A 121 43.84 -39.77 -11.93
N GLU A 122 42.76 -40.47 -11.60
CA GLU A 122 42.76 -41.92 -11.39
C GLU A 122 43.12 -42.67 -12.67
N ALA A 123 42.48 -42.36 -13.80
CA ALA A 123 42.79 -42.98 -15.09
C ALA A 123 44.25 -42.76 -15.50
N VAL A 124 44.78 -41.54 -15.31
CA VAL A 124 46.20 -41.23 -15.57
C VAL A 124 47.13 -42.00 -14.63
N SER A 125 46.78 -42.14 -13.35
CA SER A 125 47.54 -42.93 -12.37
C SER A 125 47.58 -44.42 -12.73
N ASP A 126 46.47 -44.96 -13.25
CA ASP A 126 46.36 -46.35 -13.69
C ASP A 126 46.99 -46.59 -15.06
N GLY A 127 47.50 -45.53 -15.72
CA GLY A 127 48.08 -45.60 -17.06
C GLY A 127 47.05 -45.87 -18.16
N VAL A 128 45.76 -45.72 -17.86
CA VAL A 128 44.65 -45.95 -18.79
C VAL A 128 44.24 -44.62 -19.43
N SER A 129 44.27 -44.56 -20.76
CA SER A 129 43.67 -43.45 -21.48
C SER A 129 42.18 -43.70 -21.67
N GLU A 130 41.35 -42.84 -21.09
CA GLU A 130 39.90 -42.85 -21.30
C GLU A 130 39.44 -41.61 -22.10
N PRO A 131 39.37 -41.69 -23.45
CA PRO A 131 38.92 -40.59 -24.30
C PRO A 131 37.55 -40.03 -23.93
N HIS A 132 36.66 -40.87 -23.38
CA HIS A 132 35.34 -40.45 -22.92
C HIS A 132 35.40 -39.49 -21.72
N LEU A 133 36.36 -39.66 -20.79
CA LEU A 133 36.56 -38.75 -19.66
C LEU A 133 37.07 -37.38 -20.12
N VAL A 134 37.96 -37.35 -21.12
CA VAL A 134 38.46 -36.10 -21.72
C VAL A 134 37.32 -35.34 -22.39
N ASN A 135 36.49 -36.03 -23.18
CA ASN A 135 35.31 -35.40 -23.80
C ASN A 135 34.32 -34.88 -22.74
N LYS A 136 34.11 -35.64 -21.66
CA LYS A 136 33.24 -35.22 -20.54
C LYS A 136 33.80 -33.99 -19.83
N ALA A 137 35.10 -33.91 -19.62
CA ALA A 137 35.78 -32.74 -19.05
C ALA A 137 35.65 -31.50 -19.93
N MET A 138 35.88 -31.65 -21.25
CA MET A 138 35.73 -30.55 -22.20
C MET A 138 34.28 -30.03 -22.25
N LEU A 139 33.28 -30.92 -22.21
CA LEU A 139 31.87 -30.52 -22.16
C LEU A 139 31.55 -29.74 -20.88
N ALA A 140 32.04 -30.23 -19.73
CA ALA A 140 31.83 -29.58 -18.46
C ALA A 140 32.53 -28.21 -18.38
N GLU A 141 33.73 -28.04 -18.95
CA GLU A 141 34.40 -26.74 -19.07
C GLU A 141 33.62 -25.78 -19.98
N LEU A 142 33.15 -26.26 -21.13
CA LEU A 142 32.35 -25.45 -22.05
C LEU A 142 31.09 -24.93 -21.38
N GLU A 143 30.42 -25.78 -20.61
CA GLU A 143 29.19 -25.39 -19.94
C GLU A 143 29.46 -24.49 -18.72
N ALA A 144 30.61 -24.64 -18.05
CA ALA A 144 31.06 -23.70 -17.01
C ALA A 144 31.37 -22.31 -17.61
N LEU A 145 32.06 -22.24 -18.75
CA LEU A 145 32.29 -20.98 -19.46
C LEU A 145 30.99 -20.31 -19.91
N ARG A 146 30.00 -21.10 -20.36
CA ARG A 146 28.67 -20.60 -20.71
C ARG A 146 27.94 -20.05 -19.49
N ALA A 147 28.03 -20.74 -18.35
CA ALA A 147 27.44 -20.29 -17.09
C ALA A 147 28.07 -18.98 -16.61
N THR A 148 29.41 -18.85 -16.68
CA THR A 148 30.11 -17.59 -16.36
C THR A 148 29.67 -16.45 -17.26
N ARG A 149 29.65 -16.64 -18.59
CA ARG A 149 29.19 -15.59 -19.51
C ARG A 149 27.73 -15.18 -19.28
N ALA A 150 26.86 -16.13 -18.92
CA ALA A 150 25.47 -15.84 -18.62
C ALA A 150 25.31 -15.02 -17.32
N ALA A 151 26.15 -15.30 -16.32
CA ALA A 151 26.23 -14.51 -15.09
C ALA A 151 26.75 -13.09 -15.36
N ASP A 152 27.85 -12.96 -16.11
CA ASP A 152 28.42 -11.66 -16.49
C ASP A 152 27.40 -10.79 -17.25
N ALA A 153 26.69 -11.38 -18.23
CA ALA A 153 25.65 -10.67 -18.98
C ALA A 153 24.50 -10.21 -18.08
N ALA A 154 24.10 -11.04 -17.11
CA ALA A 154 23.06 -10.70 -16.15
C ALA A 154 23.46 -9.56 -15.21
N GLU A 155 24.73 -9.53 -14.79
CA GLU A 155 25.29 -8.45 -13.99
C GLU A 155 25.31 -7.15 -14.79
N MET A 156 25.75 -7.19 -16.05
CA MET A 156 25.72 -6.03 -16.95
C MET A 156 24.30 -5.50 -17.17
N ASP A 157 23.32 -6.38 -17.41
CA ASP A 157 21.92 -6.00 -17.56
C ASP A 157 21.36 -5.34 -16.28
N ALA A 158 21.74 -5.85 -15.09
CA ALA A 158 21.34 -5.27 -13.82
C ALA A 158 21.96 -3.87 -13.62
N ILE A 159 23.25 -3.69 -13.93
CA ILE A 159 23.93 -2.40 -13.88
C ILE A 159 23.26 -1.40 -14.84
N LEU A 160 22.96 -1.83 -16.07
CA LEU A 160 22.27 -0.98 -17.04
C LEU A 160 20.89 -0.57 -16.55
N GLN A 161 20.10 -1.49 -16.00
CA GLN A 161 18.79 -1.17 -15.40
C GLN A 161 18.88 -0.14 -14.27
N GLU A 162 19.96 -0.15 -13.48
CA GLU A 162 20.18 0.84 -12.42
C GLU A 162 20.69 2.19 -12.96
N LEU A 163 21.53 2.19 -13.99
CA LEU A 163 22.12 3.40 -14.56
C LEU A 163 21.17 4.15 -15.50
N THR A 164 20.36 3.45 -16.32
CA THR A 164 19.41 4.06 -17.25
C THR A 164 18.53 5.14 -16.61
N PRO A 165 17.82 4.91 -15.48
CA PRO A 165 16.98 5.94 -14.89
C PRO A 165 17.76 7.14 -14.32
N ILE A 166 19.03 6.97 -13.95
CA ILE A 166 19.89 8.06 -13.48
C ILE A 166 20.26 8.97 -14.67
N ILE A 167 20.66 8.36 -15.79
CA ILE A 167 21.02 9.06 -17.03
C ILE A 167 19.81 9.79 -17.60
N GLU A 168 18.63 9.17 -17.61
CA GLU A 168 17.40 9.80 -18.08
C GLU A 168 17.00 11.00 -17.21
N ARG A 169 17.23 10.93 -15.89
CA ARG A 169 16.97 12.05 -14.98
C ARG A 169 17.93 13.21 -15.22
N GLU A 170 19.23 12.94 -15.35
CA GLU A 170 20.22 13.97 -15.68
C GLU A 170 19.94 14.62 -17.04
N ALA A 171 19.54 13.84 -18.04
CA ALA A 171 19.16 14.37 -19.35
C ALA A 171 17.93 15.28 -19.27
N ALA A 172 16.91 14.91 -18.48
CA ALA A 172 15.72 15.74 -18.28
C ALA A 172 16.04 17.04 -17.52
N ASP A 173 16.91 16.97 -16.50
CA ASP A 173 17.37 18.13 -15.72
C ASP A 173 18.22 19.09 -16.57
N ALA A 174 18.94 18.60 -17.58
CA ALA A 174 19.74 19.43 -18.50
C ALA A 174 18.92 20.13 -19.59
N THR A 175 17.68 19.70 -19.83
CA THR A 175 16.77 20.26 -20.87
C THR A 175 15.72 21.23 -20.33
N ASN A 176 15.61 21.38 -19.00
CA ASN A 176 14.77 22.37 -18.32
C ASN A 176 15.60 23.56 -17.83
#